data_AF-A0A2P4S816-F1
#
_entry.id   AF-A0A2P4S816-F1
#
_cell.length_a   1.000
_cell.length_b   1.000
_cell.length_c   1.000
_cell.angle_alpha   90.00
_cell.angle_beta   90.00
_cell.angle_gamma   90.00
#
_symmetry.space_group_name_H-M   'P 1'
#
loop_
_entity.id
_entity.type
_entity.pdbx_description
1 polymer ?
#
loop_
_entity_poly.entity_id
_entity_poly.type
_entity_poly.pdbx_seq_one_letter_code
_entity_poly.pdbx_strand_id
1 'polypeptide(L)'
;MMVEEIMTSAKEQEAIRKLMVFLQEWDNAHKVARNRILDNFIRSNNGKTEPELELEFSQGASLFLARLSAWLRVTYLFAWRAKALSNSYMYSTCINKLLKSIGIFLSAASGRRYIIEFLEIGGVLMLLQILGLNHLNEEDKKESVKLLQLIADAGRKYKELICESYGVQSLAELLATCSSAEVQDEVQILLDSLGHGNPKYQNQVYSGLLAVLPCSNPHAQQLALQTLRSMQVSGRGEGCPAGVGKPAVIAAGKGLAPFPALAGVDPCP
;
A
#
# COMPACT_ATOMS: atom_id res chain seq x y z
N MET A 1 23.41 22.46 35.30
CA MET A 1 23.47 21.00 35.54
C MET A 1 22.21 20.44 36.22
N MET A 2 22.08 20.34 37.55
CA MET A 2 20.87 19.71 38.16
C MET A 2 19.53 20.38 37.79
N VAL A 3 19.48 21.71 37.73
CA VAL A 3 18.25 22.44 37.36
C VAL A 3 17.92 22.27 35.87
N GLU A 4 18.92 22.16 35.00
CA GLU A 4 18.72 21.86 33.57
C GLU A 4 18.22 20.42 33.36
N GLU A 5 18.74 19.45 34.11
CA GLU A 5 18.26 18.06 34.08
C GLU A 5 16.81 17.94 34.56
N ILE A 6 16.43 18.66 35.62
CA ILE A 6 15.04 18.70 36.10
C ILE A 6 14.12 19.37 35.08
N MET A 7 14.56 20.47 34.46
CA MET A 7 13.77 21.20 33.46
C MET A 7 13.63 20.45 32.13
N THR A 8 14.63 19.67 31.73
CA THR A 8 14.56 18.80 30.54
C THR A 8 13.60 17.63 30.79
N SER A 9 13.71 16.97 31.94
CA SER A 9 12.80 15.89 32.35
C SER A 9 11.32 16.35 32.42
N ALA A 10 11.03 17.54 32.94
CA ALA A 10 9.67 18.07 33.01
C ALA A 10 9.07 18.37 31.62
N LYS A 11 9.88 18.85 30.68
CA LYS A 11 9.43 19.11 29.29
C LYS A 11 9.14 17.81 28.54
N GLU A 12 9.97 16.79 28.73
CA GLU A 12 9.77 15.46 28.15
C GLU A 12 8.48 14.80 28.67
N GLN A 13 8.23 14.88 29.97
CA GLN A 13 7.00 14.36 30.58
C GLN A 13 5.74 15.03 30.01
N GLU A 14 5.76 16.35 29.82
CA GLU A 14 4.63 17.06 29.22
C GLU A 14 4.45 16.70 27.73
N ALA A 15 5.53 16.47 27.00
CA ALA A 15 5.48 16.04 25.60
C ALA A 15 4.86 14.63 25.47
N ILE A 16 5.28 13.69 26.33
CA ILE A 16 4.70 12.35 26.43
C ILE A 16 3.20 12.43 26.80
N ARG A 17 2.84 13.31 27.74
CA ARG A 17 1.43 13.50 28.13
C ARG A 17 0.58 13.98 26.94
N LYS A 18 1.08 14.94 26.15
CA LYS A 18 0.41 15.43 24.93
C LYS A 18 0.24 14.32 23.89
N LEU A 19 1.27 13.51 23.66
CA LEU A 19 1.18 12.35 22.79
C LEU A 19 0.07 11.39 23.23
N MET A 20 0.02 11.06 24.53
CA MET A 20 -0.99 10.13 25.05
C MET A 20 -2.41 10.66 24.88
N VAL A 21 -2.61 11.97 25.11
CA VAL A 21 -3.90 12.62 24.85
C VAL A 21 -4.26 12.55 23.36
N PHE A 22 -3.32 12.83 22.46
CA PHE A 22 -3.54 12.72 21.02
C PHE A 22 -3.92 11.30 20.59
N LEU A 23 -3.22 10.28 21.09
CA LEU A 23 -3.52 8.88 20.77
C LEU A 23 -4.89 8.46 21.33
N GLN A 24 -5.25 8.91 22.53
CA GLN A 24 -6.59 8.68 23.09
C GLN A 24 -7.68 9.40 22.29
N GLU A 25 -7.41 10.60 21.78
CA GLU A 25 -8.33 11.32 20.90
C GLU A 25 -8.55 10.51 19.61
N TRP A 26 -7.48 9.99 19.00
CA TRP A 26 -7.58 9.11 17.83
C TRP A 26 -8.40 7.84 18.10
N ASP A 27 -8.11 7.16 19.22
CA ASP A 27 -8.75 5.89 19.59
C ASP A 27 -10.25 6.07 19.86
N ASN A 28 -10.65 7.18 20.48
CA ASN A 28 -12.05 7.51 20.80
C ASN A 28 -12.79 8.29 19.69
N ALA A 29 -12.07 8.78 18.69
CA ALA A 29 -12.67 9.63 17.65
C ALA A 29 -13.66 8.83 16.77
N HIS A 30 -14.84 9.43 16.58
CA HIS A 30 -15.79 9.02 15.56
C HIS A 30 -15.33 9.51 14.17
N LYS A 31 -16.05 9.08 13.13
CA LYS A 31 -15.69 9.31 11.71
C LYS A 31 -15.25 10.75 11.38
N VAL A 32 -16.03 11.75 11.79
CA VAL A 32 -15.76 13.17 11.48
C VAL A 32 -14.50 13.67 12.21
N ALA A 33 -14.35 13.31 13.49
CA ALA A 33 -13.16 13.65 14.27
C ALA A 33 -11.89 13.02 13.69
N ARG A 34 -11.93 11.72 13.33
CA ARG A 34 -10.79 11.06 12.66
C ARG A 34 -10.42 11.71 11.34
N ASN A 35 -11.41 12.10 10.55
CA ASN A 35 -11.19 12.79 9.29
C ASN A 35 -10.43 14.12 9.53
N ARG A 36 -10.84 14.91 10.53
CA ARG A 36 -10.15 16.16 10.91
C ARG A 36 -8.72 15.90 11.42
N ILE A 37 -8.52 14.87 12.24
CA ILE A 37 -7.20 14.48 12.74
C ILE A 37 -6.28 14.14 11.55
N LEU A 38 -6.77 13.35 10.58
CA LEU A 38 -5.99 13.00 9.38
C LEU A 38 -5.68 14.22 8.53
N ASP A 39 -6.65 15.12 8.31
CA ASP A 39 -6.41 16.36 7.54
C ASP A 39 -5.34 17.24 8.18
N ASN A 40 -5.42 17.42 9.50
CA ASN A 40 -4.43 18.19 10.25
C ASN A 40 -3.06 17.51 10.18
N PHE A 41 -3.01 16.18 10.37
CA PHE A 41 -1.77 15.42 10.28
C PHE A 41 -1.11 15.57 8.89
N ILE A 42 -1.88 15.35 7.82
CA ILE A 42 -1.39 15.44 6.44
C ILE A 42 -0.83 16.83 6.15
N ARG A 43 -1.57 17.88 6.53
CA ARG A 43 -1.15 19.27 6.30
C ARG A 43 0.13 19.63 7.06
N SER A 44 0.29 19.13 8.28
CA SER A 44 1.41 19.51 9.15
C SER A 44 2.66 18.67 8.93
N ASN A 45 2.54 17.46 8.39
CA ASN A 45 3.64 16.48 8.37
C ASN A 45 4.13 16.08 6.99
N ASN A 46 3.52 16.57 5.91
CA ASN A 46 3.98 16.26 4.56
C ASN A 46 5.42 16.73 4.32
N GLY A 47 6.27 15.83 3.81
CA GLY A 47 7.68 16.11 3.51
C GLY A 47 8.64 16.11 4.70
N LYS A 48 8.18 15.73 5.91
CA LYS A 48 9.05 15.61 7.07
C LYS A 48 9.96 14.38 7.02
N THR A 49 11.10 14.52 7.67
CA THR A 49 12.07 13.44 7.90
C THR A 49 11.70 12.61 9.14
N GLU A 50 12.27 11.41 9.29
CA GLU A 50 12.02 10.57 10.48
C GLU A 50 12.34 11.31 11.79
N PRO A 51 13.48 12.01 11.96
CA PRO A 51 13.77 12.74 13.20
C PRO A 51 12.76 13.85 13.52
N GLU A 52 12.21 14.53 12.52
CA GLU A 52 11.19 15.57 12.73
C GLU A 52 9.86 14.96 13.17
N LEU A 53 9.47 13.82 12.58
CA LEU A 53 8.30 13.07 13.02
C LEU A 53 8.48 12.55 14.44
N GLU A 54 9.62 11.94 14.77
CA GLU A 54 9.86 11.46 16.12
C GLU A 54 9.92 12.59 17.14
N LEU A 55 10.44 13.76 16.78
CA LEU A 55 10.42 14.93 17.65
C LEU A 55 8.98 15.41 17.92
N GLU A 56 8.13 15.49 16.87
CA GLU A 56 6.72 15.88 17.02
C GLU A 56 5.94 14.89 17.90
N PHE A 57 6.22 13.60 17.74
CA PHE A 57 5.53 12.54 18.45
C PHE A 57 6.26 12.06 19.70
N SER A 58 7.21 12.82 20.26
CA SER A 58 7.92 12.46 21.50
C SER A 58 8.49 11.02 21.47
N GLN A 59 9.11 10.65 20.35
CA GLN A 59 9.65 9.31 20.06
C GLN A 59 8.57 8.20 19.95
N GLY A 60 7.32 8.58 19.70
CA GLY A 60 6.18 7.69 19.57
C GLY A 60 5.54 7.70 18.18
N ALA A 61 6.27 8.09 17.13
CA ALA A 61 5.72 8.19 15.78
C ALA A 61 5.30 6.81 15.24
N SER A 62 6.13 5.77 15.45
CA SER A 62 5.82 4.37 15.15
C SER A 62 4.50 3.89 15.76
N LEU A 63 4.18 4.36 16.97
CA LEU A 63 2.98 3.98 17.68
C LEU A 63 1.71 4.57 17.03
N PHE A 64 1.83 5.74 16.39
CA PHE A 64 0.74 6.29 15.59
C PHE A 64 0.61 5.57 14.24
N LEU A 65 1.73 5.24 13.57
CA LEU A 65 1.72 4.42 12.36
C LEU A 65 1.04 3.07 12.56
N ALA A 66 1.31 2.39 13.69
CA ALA A 66 0.65 1.14 14.05
C ALA A 66 -0.88 1.29 14.15
N ARG A 67 -1.35 2.38 14.78
CA ARG A 67 -2.79 2.69 14.89
C ARG A 67 -3.43 3.02 13.55
N LEU A 68 -2.76 3.81 12.70
CA LEU A 68 -3.24 4.11 11.35
C LEU A 68 -3.40 2.83 10.53
N SER A 69 -2.43 1.93 10.63
CA SER A 69 -2.42 0.68 9.87
C SER A 69 -3.46 -0.32 10.38
N ALA A 70 -3.62 -0.44 11.70
CA ALA A 70 -4.69 -1.23 12.29
C ALA A 70 -6.07 -0.68 11.88
N TRP A 71 -6.23 0.64 11.90
CA TRP A 71 -7.46 1.29 11.49
C TRP A 71 -7.74 1.14 10.00
N LEU A 72 -6.72 1.17 9.13
CA LEU A 72 -6.84 0.87 7.71
C LEU A 72 -7.42 -0.54 7.50
N ARG A 73 -6.84 -1.55 8.17
CA ARG A 73 -7.28 -2.95 8.11
C ARG A 73 -8.75 -3.11 8.47
N VAL A 74 -9.17 -2.49 9.57
CA VAL A 74 -10.56 -2.48 9.99
C VAL A 74 -11.42 -1.76 8.94
N THR A 75 -11.00 -0.60 8.46
CA THR A 75 -11.81 0.26 7.60
C THR A 75 -12.13 -0.39 6.24
N TYR A 76 -11.15 -0.91 5.50
CA TYR A 76 -11.43 -1.48 4.17
C TYR A 76 -12.16 -2.84 4.27
N LEU A 77 -11.96 -3.62 5.34
CA LEU A 77 -12.69 -4.87 5.57
C LEU A 77 -14.15 -4.63 6.02
N PHE A 78 -14.39 -3.63 6.88
CA PHE A 78 -15.74 -3.26 7.26
C PHE A 78 -16.51 -2.64 6.09
N ALA A 79 -15.86 -1.84 5.25
CA ALA A 79 -16.46 -1.32 4.01
C ALA A 79 -16.97 -2.46 3.11
N TRP A 80 -16.19 -3.54 2.98
CA TRP A 80 -16.60 -4.74 2.26
C TRP A 80 -17.87 -5.39 2.86
N ARG A 81 -17.91 -5.59 4.19
CA ARG A 81 -19.07 -6.19 4.87
C ARG A 81 -20.33 -5.32 4.83
N ALA A 82 -20.18 -4.01 4.99
CA ALA A 82 -21.31 -3.08 5.01
C ALA A 82 -22.01 -3.00 3.64
N LYS A 83 -21.24 -3.00 2.54
CA LYS A 83 -21.80 -3.02 1.18
C LYS A 83 -22.51 -4.34 0.86
N ALA A 84 -22.04 -5.46 1.42
CA ALA A 84 -22.68 -6.76 1.24
C ALA A 84 -24.05 -6.88 1.95
N LEU A 85 -24.31 -6.06 2.97
CA LEU A 85 -25.49 -6.19 3.83
C LEU A 85 -26.58 -5.12 3.62
N SER A 86 -26.32 -4.03 2.90
CA SER A 86 -27.36 -3.04 2.58
C SER A 86 -26.88 -2.02 1.54
N ASN A 87 -27.81 -1.54 0.71
CA ASN A 87 -27.65 -0.50 -0.31
C ASN A 87 -27.46 0.91 0.33
N SER A 88 -26.65 1.01 1.39
CA SER A 88 -26.42 2.22 2.16
C SER A 88 -25.09 2.87 1.76
N TYR A 89 -25.20 3.99 1.06
CA TYR A 89 -24.10 4.86 0.63
C TYR A 89 -23.40 5.62 1.78
N MET A 90 -23.65 5.27 3.05
CA MET A 90 -23.23 6.08 4.20
C MET A 90 -21.88 5.66 4.83
N TYR A 91 -20.98 5.10 4.06
CA TYR A 91 -19.59 4.88 4.50
C TYR A 91 -18.61 5.42 3.46
N SER A 92 -18.62 6.73 3.22
CA SER A 92 -17.44 7.43 2.67
C SER A 92 -16.30 7.27 3.67
N THR A 93 -15.50 6.23 3.48
CA THR A 93 -14.36 5.87 4.32
C THR A 93 -13.22 6.83 4.03
N CYS A 94 -12.53 7.32 5.07
CA CYS A 94 -11.37 8.18 4.93
C CYS A 94 -10.12 7.37 4.50
N ILE A 95 -10.27 6.36 3.63
CA ILE A 95 -9.20 5.45 3.21
C ILE A 95 -8.10 6.25 2.51
N ASN A 96 -8.44 7.10 1.54
CA ASN A 96 -7.47 7.98 0.89
C ASN A 96 -6.65 8.80 1.90
N LYS A 97 -7.29 9.35 2.94
CA LYS A 97 -6.58 10.12 3.98
C LYS A 97 -5.72 9.23 4.87
N LEU A 98 -6.18 8.04 5.21
CA LEU A 98 -5.38 7.04 5.93
C LEU A 98 -4.14 6.62 5.14
N LEU A 99 -4.31 6.31 3.85
CA LEU A 99 -3.23 5.93 2.96
C LEU A 99 -2.22 7.07 2.81
N LYS A 100 -2.68 8.32 2.60
CA LYS A 100 -1.81 9.51 2.59
C LYS A 100 -1.04 9.70 3.89
N SER A 101 -1.70 9.55 5.03
CA SER A 101 -1.04 9.63 6.34
C SER A 101 0.02 8.53 6.51
N ILE A 102 -0.24 7.30 6.07
CA ILE A 102 0.78 6.23 6.05
C ILE A 102 1.92 6.59 5.09
N GLY A 103 1.61 7.18 3.95
CA GLY A 103 2.60 7.65 2.96
C GLY A 103 3.60 8.65 3.52
N ILE A 104 3.18 9.52 4.43
CA ILE A 104 4.10 10.44 5.14
C ILE A 104 5.17 9.67 5.91
N PHE A 105 4.81 8.58 6.61
CA PHE A 105 5.79 7.74 7.30
C PHE A 105 6.70 6.99 6.32
N LEU A 106 6.12 6.40 5.27
CA LEU A 106 6.89 5.58 4.32
C LEU A 106 7.83 6.42 3.42
N SER A 107 7.50 7.69 3.18
CA SER A 107 8.32 8.62 2.42
C SER A 107 9.32 9.42 3.26
N ALA A 108 9.26 9.32 4.59
CA ALA A 108 10.14 10.07 5.48
C ALA A 108 11.60 9.71 5.22
N ALA A 109 12.44 10.72 4.97
CA ALA A 109 13.87 10.50 4.77
C ALA A 109 14.48 9.81 6.00
N SER A 110 15.35 8.83 5.76
CA SER A 110 15.92 7.91 6.75
C SER A 110 14.93 6.97 7.46
N GLY A 111 13.61 7.10 7.23
CA GLY A 111 12.53 6.36 7.88
C GLY A 111 12.37 4.89 7.50
N ARG A 112 13.47 4.17 7.23
CA ARG A 112 13.42 2.73 6.88
C ARG A 112 12.75 1.88 7.95
N ARG A 113 12.77 2.32 9.21
CA ARG A 113 12.07 1.68 10.32
C ARG A 113 10.56 1.61 10.07
N TYR A 114 9.94 2.71 9.64
CA TYR A 114 8.49 2.75 9.37
C TYR A 114 8.07 1.78 8.26
N ILE A 115 8.92 1.62 7.23
CA ILE A 115 8.69 0.62 6.19
C ILE A 115 8.69 -0.77 6.81
N ILE A 116 9.70 -1.12 7.63
CA ILE A 116 9.79 -2.43 8.27
C ILE A 116 8.56 -2.70 9.15
N GLU A 117 8.21 -1.77 10.03
CA GLU A 117 7.03 -1.89 10.92
C GLU A 117 5.73 -2.09 10.13
N PHE A 118 5.56 -1.35 9.03
CA PHE A 118 4.39 -1.49 8.17
C PHE A 118 4.37 -2.85 7.44
N LEU A 119 5.52 -3.37 7.05
CA LEU A 119 5.62 -4.70 6.42
C LEU A 119 5.36 -5.83 7.40
N GLU A 120 5.83 -5.73 8.65
CA GLU A 120 5.65 -6.75 9.69
C GLU A 120 4.18 -7.02 10.02
N ILE A 121 3.32 -6.01 9.91
CA ILE A 121 1.87 -6.14 10.10
C ILE A 121 1.11 -6.57 8.84
N GLY A 122 1.82 -6.92 7.77
CA GLY A 122 1.25 -7.34 6.49
C GLY A 122 0.85 -6.18 5.56
N GLY A 123 1.53 -5.04 5.65
CA GLY A 123 1.25 -3.82 4.87
C GLY A 123 1.05 -4.05 3.37
N VAL A 124 1.95 -4.82 2.74
CA VAL A 124 1.85 -5.15 1.30
C VAL A 124 0.55 -5.86 0.97
N LEU A 125 0.15 -6.86 1.76
CA LEU A 125 -1.10 -7.60 1.54
C LEU A 125 -2.31 -6.67 1.67
N MET A 126 -2.30 -5.76 2.65
CA MET A 126 -3.38 -4.78 2.83
C MET A 126 -3.52 -3.87 1.61
N LEU A 127 -2.39 -3.36 1.09
CA LEU A 127 -2.38 -2.50 -0.09
C LEU A 127 -2.86 -3.23 -1.35
N LEU A 128 -2.38 -4.46 -1.56
CA LEU A 128 -2.79 -5.28 -2.71
C LEU A 128 -4.28 -5.67 -2.63
N GLN A 129 -4.80 -5.95 -1.44
CA GLN A 129 -6.23 -6.21 -1.24
C GLN A 129 -7.07 -4.99 -1.63
N ILE A 130 -6.66 -3.77 -1.25
CA ILE A 130 -7.35 -2.53 -1.63
C ILE A 130 -7.52 -2.40 -3.15
N LEU A 131 -6.50 -2.80 -3.93
CA LEU A 131 -6.55 -2.73 -5.41
C LEU A 131 -7.69 -3.57 -6.01
N GLY A 132 -7.96 -4.75 -5.43
CA GLY A 132 -8.98 -5.69 -5.91
C GLY A 132 -10.40 -5.39 -5.41
N LEU A 133 -10.61 -4.34 -4.59
CA LEU A 133 -11.93 -4.02 -4.05
C LEU A 133 -12.72 -3.11 -4.99
N ASN A 134 -13.66 -3.70 -5.73
CA ASN A 134 -14.56 -3.01 -6.68
C ASN A 134 -15.43 -1.88 -6.08
N HIS A 135 -15.48 -1.76 -4.75
CA HIS A 135 -16.30 -0.73 -4.08
C HIS A 135 -15.51 0.49 -3.64
N LEU A 136 -14.18 0.41 -3.66
CA LEU A 136 -13.31 1.54 -3.40
C LEU A 136 -13.18 2.36 -4.67
N ASN A 137 -13.05 3.67 -4.51
CA ASN A 137 -12.88 4.57 -5.64
C ASN A 137 -11.46 4.48 -6.21
N GLU A 138 -11.26 5.04 -7.39
CA GLU A 138 -9.97 5.02 -8.07
C GLU A 138 -8.89 5.84 -7.33
N GLU A 139 -9.26 6.86 -6.54
CA GLU A 139 -8.30 7.63 -5.72
C GLU A 139 -7.72 6.81 -4.55
N ASP A 140 -8.52 5.93 -3.94
CA ASP A 140 -8.07 5.00 -2.91
C ASP A 140 -7.08 3.98 -3.51
N LYS A 141 -7.38 3.47 -4.71
CA LYS A 141 -6.48 2.56 -5.43
C LYS A 141 -5.19 3.26 -5.85
N LYS A 142 -5.27 4.48 -6.37
CA LYS A 142 -4.12 5.32 -6.75
C LYS A 142 -3.15 5.47 -5.58
N GLU A 143 -3.67 5.86 -4.43
CA GLU A 143 -2.85 6.06 -3.24
C GLU A 143 -2.22 4.74 -2.75
N SER A 144 -2.96 3.63 -2.83
CA SER A 144 -2.43 2.30 -2.49
C SER A 144 -1.25 1.90 -3.40
N VAL A 145 -1.35 2.16 -4.71
CA VAL A 145 -0.26 1.94 -5.66
C VAL A 145 0.96 2.81 -5.33
N LYS A 146 0.75 4.08 -4.97
CA LYS A 146 1.85 4.98 -4.53
C LYS A 146 2.58 4.46 -3.30
N LEU A 147 1.86 3.92 -2.32
CA LEU A 147 2.50 3.30 -1.15
C LEU A 147 3.32 2.06 -1.54
N LEU A 148 2.84 1.25 -2.49
CA LEU A 148 3.61 0.12 -3.02
C LEU A 148 4.88 0.58 -3.77
N GLN A 149 4.81 1.70 -4.50
CA GLN A 149 5.99 2.31 -5.14
C GLN A 149 7.02 2.76 -4.09
N LEU A 150 6.61 3.46 -3.03
CA LEU A 150 7.50 3.85 -1.92
C LEU A 150 8.21 2.63 -1.30
N ILE A 151 7.48 1.52 -1.12
CA ILE A 151 8.04 0.26 -0.61
C ILE A 151 9.03 -0.35 -1.62
N ALA A 152 8.67 -0.40 -2.91
CA ALA A 152 9.52 -0.93 -3.97
C ALA A 152 10.84 -0.14 -4.12
N ASP A 153 10.78 1.19 -4.01
CA ASP A 153 11.91 2.10 -4.15
C ASP A 153 12.89 2.01 -2.98
N ALA A 154 12.44 1.53 -1.82
CA ALA A 154 13.32 1.29 -0.68
C ALA A 154 14.33 0.14 -0.91
N GLY A 155 14.18 -0.65 -1.97
CA GLY A 155 15.19 -1.58 -2.46
C GLY A 155 14.67 -2.94 -2.95
N ARG A 156 15.57 -3.70 -3.60
CA ARG A 156 15.26 -4.99 -4.25
C ARG A 156 14.48 -5.96 -3.38
N LYS A 157 14.87 -6.14 -2.11
CA LYS A 157 14.21 -7.08 -1.18
C LYS A 157 12.71 -6.78 -0.99
N TYR A 158 12.31 -5.51 -1.09
CA TYR A 158 10.92 -5.10 -0.97
C TYR A 158 10.16 -5.27 -2.29
N LYS A 159 10.83 -5.07 -3.45
CA LYS A 159 10.28 -5.46 -4.76
C LYS A 159 9.96 -6.96 -4.80
N GLU A 160 10.90 -7.77 -4.33
CA GLU A 160 10.73 -9.23 -4.22
C GLU A 160 9.52 -9.60 -3.34
N LEU A 161 9.38 -8.96 -2.16
CA LEU A 161 8.24 -9.17 -1.27
C LEU A 161 6.89 -8.83 -1.94
N ILE A 162 6.82 -7.75 -2.72
CA ILE A 162 5.62 -7.38 -3.48
C ILE A 162 5.29 -8.48 -4.50
N CYS A 163 6.28 -8.96 -5.24
CA CYS A 163 6.08 -10.03 -6.23
C CYS A 163 5.63 -11.36 -5.58
N GLU A 164 6.22 -11.73 -4.43
CA GLU A 164 5.86 -12.91 -3.63
C GLU A 164 4.43 -12.85 -3.10
N SER A 165 3.95 -11.64 -2.82
CA SER A 165 2.60 -11.38 -2.32
C SER A 165 1.54 -11.33 -3.43
N TYR A 166 1.81 -11.92 -4.60
CA TYR A 166 0.96 -11.86 -5.81
C TYR A 166 0.80 -10.45 -6.41
N GLY A 167 1.71 -9.52 -6.09
CA GLY A 167 1.61 -8.13 -6.52
C GLY A 167 1.55 -7.94 -8.02
N VAL A 168 2.32 -8.72 -8.79
CA VAL A 168 2.29 -8.65 -10.27
C VAL A 168 0.91 -8.98 -10.83
N GLN A 169 0.25 -10.00 -10.28
CA GLN A 169 -1.08 -10.42 -10.72
C GLN A 169 -2.11 -9.34 -10.39
N SER A 170 -2.13 -8.84 -9.15
CA SER A 170 -3.07 -7.79 -8.73
C SER A 170 -2.89 -6.50 -9.52
N LEU A 171 -1.65 -6.11 -9.82
CA LEU A 171 -1.34 -4.92 -10.61
C LEU A 171 -1.72 -5.11 -12.08
N ALA A 172 -1.45 -6.26 -12.68
CA ALA A 172 -1.86 -6.55 -14.05
C ALA A 172 -3.39 -6.56 -14.21
N GLU A 173 -4.11 -7.13 -13.24
CA GLU A 173 -5.57 -7.11 -13.20
C GLU A 173 -6.10 -5.69 -13.05
N LEU A 174 -5.53 -4.88 -12.15
CA LEU A 174 -5.91 -3.48 -12.00
C LEU A 174 -5.64 -2.68 -13.30
N LEU A 175 -4.49 -2.87 -13.94
CA LEU A 175 -4.16 -2.22 -15.19
C LEU A 175 -5.19 -2.53 -16.29
N ALA A 176 -5.60 -3.80 -16.40
CA ALA A 176 -6.54 -4.25 -17.42
C ALA A 176 -7.98 -3.80 -17.16
N THR A 177 -8.39 -3.67 -15.90
CA THR A 177 -9.79 -3.43 -15.51
C THR A 177 -10.11 -1.99 -15.12
N CYS A 178 -9.10 -1.20 -14.76
CA CYS A 178 -9.26 0.20 -14.37
C CYS A 178 -9.75 1.08 -15.54
N SER A 179 -10.61 2.04 -15.22
CA SER A 179 -11.08 3.08 -16.16
C SER A 179 -10.28 4.39 -16.07
N SER A 180 -9.58 4.63 -14.96
CA SER A 180 -8.78 5.84 -14.73
C SER A 180 -7.39 5.70 -15.34
N ALA A 181 -7.08 6.55 -16.32
CA ALA A 181 -5.76 6.62 -16.94
C ALA A 181 -4.67 6.95 -15.89
N GLU A 182 -4.95 7.86 -14.95
CA GLU A 182 -4.00 8.22 -13.88
C GLU A 182 -3.61 7.00 -13.03
N VAL A 183 -4.56 6.13 -12.69
CA VAL A 183 -4.27 4.91 -11.93
C VAL A 183 -3.45 3.93 -12.78
N GLN A 184 -3.79 3.81 -14.06
CA GLN A 184 -3.06 2.93 -14.98
C GLN A 184 -1.61 3.38 -15.15
N ASP A 185 -1.34 4.67 -15.22
CA ASP A 185 0.02 5.22 -15.28
C ASP A 185 0.82 4.89 -14.03
N GLU A 186 0.23 5.07 -12.84
CA GLU A 186 0.89 4.72 -11.56
C GLU A 186 1.16 3.21 -11.45
N VAL A 187 0.25 2.38 -11.95
CA VAL A 187 0.43 0.91 -12.00
C VAL A 187 1.54 0.54 -12.99
N GLN A 188 1.60 1.21 -14.14
CA GLN A 188 2.65 1.00 -15.14
C GLN A 188 4.03 1.34 -14.57
N ILE A 189 4.16 2.48 -13.89
CA ILE A 189 5.40 2.89 -13.22
C ILE A 189 5.86 1.82 -12.23
N LEU A 190 4.94 1.30 -11.42
CA LEU A 190 5.26 0.24 -10.45
C LEU A 190 5.66 -1.07 -11.15
N LEU A 191 4.94 -1.51 -12.16
CA LEU A 191 5.27 -2.72 -12.92
C LEU A 191 6.64 -2.61 -13.61
N ASP A 192 6.95 -1.46 -14.20
CA ASP A 192 8.27 -1.20 -14.79
C ASP A 192 9.38 -1.24 -13.72
N SER A 193 9.15 -0.61 -12.55
CA SER A 193 10.09 -0.66 -11.43
C SER A 193 10.27 -2.09 -10.88
N LEU A 194 9.21 -2.90 -10.80
CA LEU A 194 9.30 -4.30 -10.39
C LEU A 194 10.03 -5.17 -11.42
N GLY A 195 9.98 -4.81 -12.71
CA GLY A 195 10.72 -5.49 -13.78
C GLY A 195 12.20 -5.13 -13.81
N HIS A 196 12.58 -3.94 -13.34
CA HIS A 196 13.96 -3.45 -13.34
C HIS A 196 14.66 -3.61 -11.98
N GLY A 197 15.92 -4.07 -12.00
CA GLY A 197 16.73 -4.27 -10.79
C GLY A 197 16.26 -5.44 -9.91
N ASN A 198 15.37 -6.29 -10.43
CA ASN A 198 14.76 -7.44 -9.75
C ASN A 198 14.76 -8.70 -10.65
N PRO A 199 15.94 -9.29 -10.92
CA PRO A 199 16.09 -10.39 -11.89
C PRO A 199 15.28 -11.64 -11.51
N LYS A 200 15.09 -11.89 -10.20
CA LYS A 200 14.34 -13.05 -9.68
C LYS A 200 12.89 -13.08 -10.20
N TYR A 201 12.25 -11.92 -10.30
CA TYR A 201 10.84 -11.81 -10.67
C TYR A 201 10.60 -11.14 -12.03
N GLN A 202 11.66 -10.80 -12.77
CA GLN A 202 11.56 -10.16 -14.08
C GLN A 202 10.66 -10.95 -15.05
N ASN A 203 10.80 -12.28 -15.10
CA ASN A 203 9.96 -13.14 -15.94
C ASN A 203 8.49 -13.17 -15.49
N GLN A 204 8.24 -13.06 -14.18
CA GLN A 204 6.88 -12.98 -13.65
C GLN A 204 6.22 -11.67 -14.10
N VAL A 205 6.94 -10.54 -13.96
CA VAL A 205 6.47 -9.22 -14.43
C VAL A 205 6.22 -9.24 -15.93
N TYR A 206 7.15 -9.78 -16.71
CA TYR A 206 7.02 -9.92 -18.16
C TYR A 206 5.77 -10.74 -18.54
N SER A 207 5.56 -11.89 -17.87
CA SER A 207 4.39 -12.74 -18.09
C SER A 207 3.08 -12.05 -17.68
N GLY A 208 3.09 -11.30 -16.58
CA GLY A 208 1.95 -10.50 -16.13
C GLY A 208 1.56 -9.43 -17.15
N LEU A 209 2.53 -8.73 -17.74
CA LEU A 209 2.30 -7.74 -18.80
C LEU A 209 1.74 -8.37 -20.08
N LEU A 210 2.26 -9.55 -20.47
CA LEU A 210 1.69 -10.29 -21.61
C LEU A 210 0.22 -10.67 -21.39
N ALA A 211 -0.17 -10.98 -20.15
CA ALA A 211 -1.56 -11.30 -19.80
C ALA A 211 -2.51 -10.09 -19.90
N VAL A 212 -1.98 -8.85 -19.91
CA VAL A 212 -2.78 -7.62 -20.11
C VAL A 212 -3.11 -7.40 -21.59
N LEU A 213 -2.27 -7.87 -22.53
CA LEU A 213 -2.43 -7.60 -23.96
C LEU A 213 -3.80 -8.02 -24.54
N PRO A 214 -4.43 -9.13 -24.13
CA PRO A 214 -5.74 -9.52 -24.63
C PRO A 214 -6.92 -8.67 -24.09
N CYS A 215 -6.69 -7.70 -23.20
CA CYS A 215 -7.77 -6.90 -22.62
C CYS A 215 -8.41 -5.95 -23.65
N SER A 216 -9.65 -5.51 -23.39
CA SER A 216 -10.36 -4.57 -24.28
C SER A 216 -9.99 -3.10 -24.08
N ASN A 217 -9.06 -2.79 -23.16
CA ASN A 217 -8.67 -1.42 -22.84
C ASN A 217 -7.41 -1.02 -23.63
N PRO A 218 -7.53 -0.14 -24.65
CA PRO A 218 -6.39 0.22 -25.51
C PRO A 218 -5.28 0.95 -24.76
N HIS A 219 -5.61 1.75 -23.74
CA HIS A 219 -4.62 2.45 -22.93
C HIS A 219 -3.80 1.45 -22.10
N ALA A 220 -4.45 0.48 -21.46
CA ALA A 220 -3.79 -0.60 -20.73
C ALA A 220 -2.86 -1.42 -21.64
N GLN A 221 -3.31 -1.78 -22.84
CA GLN A 221 -2.49 -2.47 -23.84
C GLN A 221 -1.26 -1.67 -24.22
N GLN A 222 -1.42 -0.36 -24.47
CA GLN A 222 -0.32 0.54 -24.80
C GLN A 222 0.73 0.59 -23.67
N LEU A 223 0.29 0.81 -22.42
CA LEU A 223 1.16 0.85 -21.25
C LEU A 223 1.90 -0.47 -21.03
N ALA A 224 1.21 -1.60 -21.21
CA ALA A 224 1.82 -2.92 -21.12
C ALA A 224 2.92 -3.13 -22.18
N LEU A 225 2.64 -2.75 -23.44
CA LEU A 225 3.63 -2.83 -24.53
C LEU A 225 4.83 -1.91 -24.31
N GLN A 226 4.61 -0.69 -23.82
CA GLN A 226 5.69 0.24 -23.49
C GLN A 226 6.63 -0.35 -22.42
N THR A 227 6.06 -0.95 -21.37
CA THR A 227 6.83 -1.60 -20.30
C THR A 227 7.59 -2.83 -20.80
N LEU A 228 6.93 -3.68 -21.59
CA LEU A 228 7.60 -4.85 -22.21
C LEU A 228 8.79 -4.43 -23.06
N ARG A 229 8.66 -3.35 -23.83
CA ARG A 229 9.76 -2.81 -24.65
C ARG A 229 10.89 -2.27 -23.79
N SER A 230 10.58 -1.52 -22.73
CA SER A 230 11.54 -1.00 -21.74
C SER A 230 12.41 -2.13 -21.16
N MET A 231 11.77 -3.21 -20.70
CA MET A 231 12.44 -4.37 -20.11
C MET A 231 13.33 -5.14 -21.11
N GLN A 232 12.94 -5.21 -22.38
CA GLN A 232 13.73 -5.87 -23.43
C GLN A 232 15.01 -5.12 -23.80
N VAL A 233 15.01 -3.79 -23.73
CA VAL A 233 16.19 -2.96 -24.04
C VAL A 233 17.27 -3.16 -22.97
N SER A 234 16.87 -3.33 -21.71
CA SER A 234 17.79 -3.65 -20.59
C SER A 234 18.37 -5.08 -20.65
N GLY A 235 17.72 -6.01 -21.34
CA GLY A 235 18.10 -7.44 -21.39
C GLY A 235 19.14 -7.84 -22.45
N ARG A 236 19.68 -6.91 -23.26
CA ARG A 236 20.69 -7.24 -24.29
C ARG A 236 22.11 -7.51 -23.77
N GLY A 237 22.33 -7.48 -22.45
CA GLY A 237 23.63 -7.73 -21.82
C GLY A 237 23.89 -9.16 -21.34
N GLU A 238 22.86 -9.99 -21.15
CA GLU A 238 23.02 -11.36 -20.62
C GLU A 238 22.09 -12.33 -21.35
N GLY A 239 22.60 -13.51 -21.71
CA GLY A 239 22.11 -14.35 -22.81
C GLY A 239 20.65 -14.81 -22.77
N CYS A 240 20.09 -15.02 -23.96
CA CYS A 240 18.75 -15.57 -24.17
C CYS A 240 18.55 -16.92 -23.47
N PRO A 241 17.47 -17.12 -22.70
CA PRO A 241 16.90 -18.45 -22.52
C PRO A 241 15.89 -18.72 -23.64
N ALA A 242 16.15 -19.77 -24.41
CA ALA A 242 15.22 -20.35 -25.35
C ALA A 242 14.03 -20.99 -24.62
N GLY A 243 12.82 -20.84 -25.18
CA GLY A 243 11.66 -21.67 -24.85
C GLY A 243 10.52 -20.94 -24.15
N VAL A 244 9.80 -20.08 -24.88
CA VAL A 244 8.45 -19.66 -24.46
C VAL A 244 7.50 -20.81 -24.74
N GLY A 245 7.18 -21.59 -23.70
CA GLY A 245 6.01 -22.47 -23.69
C GLY A 245 4.73 -21.63 -23.84
N LYS A 246 3.79 -22.12 -24.64
CA LYS A 246 2.52 -21.44 -24.97
C LYS A 246 1.82 -20.92 -23.71
N PRO A 247 1.33 -19.66 -23.67
CA PRO A 247 0.50 -19.20 -22.58
C PRO A 247 -0.85 -19.93 -22.62
N ALA A 248 -1.22 -20.56 -21.50
CA ALA A 248 -2.57 -21.06 -21.28
C ALA A 248 -3.51 -19.86 -21.18
N VAL A 249 -4.50 -19.81 -22.07
CA VAL A 249 -5.55 -18.79 -22.09
C VAL A 249 -6.40 -18.96 -20.82
N ILE A 250 -6.29 -18.03 -19.88
CA ILE A 250 -7.22 -17.94 -18.75
C ILE A 250 -8.48 -17.28 -19.29
N ALA A 251 -9.55 -18.06 -19.41
CA ALA A 251 -10.87 -17.57 -19.78
C ALA A 251 -11.34 -16.54 -18.75
N ALA A 252 -11.54 -15.30 -19.21
CA ALA A 252 -12.26 -14.28 -18.48
C ALA A 252 -13.71 -14.75 -18.29
N GLY A 253 -14.12 -14.96 -17.04
CA GLY A 253 -15.51 -15.26 -16.70
C GLY A 253 -15.66 -16.32 -15.62
N LYS A 254 -15.41 -15.93 -14.36
CA LYS A 254 -16.15 -16.37 -13.17
C LYS A 254 -15.64 -15.56 -11.97
N GLY A 255 -16.57 -15.03 -11.20
CA GLY A 255 -16.28 -14.16 -10.06
C GLY A 255 -15.31 -14.79 -9.07
N LEU A 256 -14.55 -13.93 -8.39
CA LEU A 256 -13.72 -14.28 -7.24
C LEU A 256 -14.42 -15.34 -6.38
N ALA A 257 -13.83 -16.53 -6.31
CA ALA A 257 -14.06 -17.38 -5.16
C ALA A 257 -13.43 -16.67 -3.94
N PRO A 258 -14.11 -16.63 -2.79
CA PRO A 258 -13.52 -16.06 -1.58
C PRO A 258 -12.25 -16.84 -1.22
N PHE A 259 -11.22 -16.11 -0.79
CA PHE A 259 -10.03 -16.69 -0.16
C PHE A 259 -10.45 -17.69 0.93
N PRO A 260 -9.73 -18.81 1.11
CA PRO A 260 -10.09 -19.82 2.09
C PRO A 260 -10.13 -19.18 3.48
N ALA A 261 -11.27 -19.32 4.16
CA ALA A 261 -11.41 -18.99 5.55
C ALA A 261 -10.36 -19.79 6.34
N LEU A 262 -9.63 -19.10 7.22
CA LEU A 262 -8.83 -19.75 8.25
C LEU A 262 -9.79 -20.68 9.02
N ALA A 263 -9.58 -21.98 8.87
CA ALA A 263 -10.34 -23.00 9.57
C ALA A 263 -10.19 -22.74 11.07
N GLY A 264 -11.35 -22.63 11.74
CA GLY A 264 -11.43 -22.48 13.18
C GLY A 264 -10.74 -23.66 13.85
N VAL A 265 -9.87 -23.33 14.80
CA VAL A 265 -9.40 -24.26 15.81
C VAL A 265 -10.62 -24.61 16.67
N ASP A 266 -11.02 -25.87 16.67
CA ASP A 266 -12.04 -26.38 17.58
C ASP A 266 -11.58 -26.16 19.03
N PRO A 267 -12.44 -25.65 19.94
CA PRO A 267 -12.13 -25.69 21.35
C PRO A 267 -12.20 -27.14 21.85
N CYS A 268 -11.06 -27.64 22.35
CA CYS A 268 -10.97 -28.86 23.16
C CYS A 268 -11.77 -28.71 24.48
N PRO A 269 -12.13 -29.84 25.12
CA PRO A 269 -13.45 -30.13 25.67
C PRO A 269 -13.89 -29.32 26.88
#